data_AF-A0A2U9NZT4-F1
#
_entry.id   AF-A0A2U9NZT4-F1
#
_cell.length_a   1.000
_cell.length_b   1.000
_cell.length_c   1.000
_cell.angle_alpha   90.00
_cell.angle_beta   90.00
_cell.angle_gamma   90.00
#
_symmetry.space_group_name_H-M   'P 1'
#
loop_
_entity.id
_entity.type
_entity.pdbx_description
1 polymer ?
#
loop_
_entity_poly.entity_id
_entity_poly.type
_entity_poly.pdbx_seq_one_letter_code
_entity_poly.pdbx_strand_id
1 'polypeptide(L)'
;MSIDYAARFEGLSSDALFVLEYGPDGTGSDTDAPREHIEGLLVVLADWRQALLDGARDDSGDYRRCLDAVREAWLQYSFRWVGGPSLPYPFDLPRAEVAP
;
A
#
# COMPACT_ATOMS: atom_id res chain seq x y z
N MET A 1 -9.55 -2.74 24.56
CA MET A 1 -8.26 -3.03 23.88
C MET A 1 -8.28 -2.20 22.61
N SER A 2 -7.45 -1.15 22.52
CA SER A 2 -7.41 -0.32 21.31
C SER A 2 -6.73 -1.13 20.21
N ILE A 3 -7.38 -1.29 19.06
CA ILE A 3 -6.75 -1.88 17.88
C ILE A 3 -5.66 -0.92 17.42
N ASP A 4 -4.43 -1.41 17.33
CA ASP A 4 -3.35 -0.70 16.65
C ASP A 4 -3.52 -0.93 15.15
N TYR A 5 -4.14 0.06 14.49
CA TYR A 5 -4.34 0.03 13.05
C TYR A 5 -3.02 0.19 12.30
N ALA A 6 -2.13 1.07 12.78
CA ALA A 6 -0.88 1.41 12.08
C ALA A 6 0.05 0.19 11.99
N ALA A 7 0.10 -0.63 13.03
CA ALA A 7 0.87 -1.88 13.05
C ALA A 7 0.52 -2.85 11.89
N ARG A 8 -0.69 -2.75 11.32
CA ARG A 8 -1.10 -3.60 10.18
C ARG A 8 -0.40 -3.24 8.86
N PHE A 9 0.19 -2.05 8.77
CA PHE A 9 0.85 -1.54 7.58
C PHE A 9 2.38 -1.61 7.67
N GLU A 10 2.93 -2.13 8.77
CA GLU A 10 4.38 -2.29 8.93
C GLU A 10 4.97 -3.19 7.84
N GLY A 11 6.04 -2.71 7.21
CA GLY A 11 6.73 -3.44 6.14
C GLY A 11 6.00 -3.42 4.79
N LEU A 12 4.86 -2.72 4.66
CA LEU A 12 4.18 -2.57 3.38
C LEU A 12 5.05 -1.81 2.38
N SER A 13 5.37 -2.47 1.27
CA SER A 13 6.12 -1.91 0.16
C SER A 13 5.80 -2.67 -1.13
N SER A 14 6.18 -2.11 -2.27
CA SER A 14 6.06 -2.81 -3.55
C SER A 14 6.95 -4.05 -3.62
N ASP A 15 8.10 -4.06 -2.94
CA ASP A 15 8.94 -5.25 -2.79
C ASP A 15 8.21 -6.35 -2.01
N ALA A 16 7.52 -6.00 -0.92
CA ALA A 16 6.74 -6.97 -0.16
C ALA A 16 5.62 -7.58 -1.02
N LEU A 17 4.91 -6.77 -1.81
CA LEU A 17 3.90 -7.25 -2.76
C LEU A 17 4.51 -8.14 -3.85
N PHE A 18 5.68 -7.78 -4.38
CA PHE A 18 6.36 -8.59 -5.39
C PHE A 18 6.82 -9.94 -4.83
N VAL A 19 7.29 -9.98 -3.57
CA VAL A 19 7.63 -11.21 -2.86
C VAL A 19 6.40 -12.07 -2.58
N LEU A 20 5.22 -11.49 -2.38
CA LEU A 20 3.98 -12.27 -2.25
C LEU A 20 3.64 -13.01 -3.55
N GLU A 21 3.81 -12.38 -4.71
CA GLU A 21 3.52 -13.01 -5.99
C GLU A 21 4.57 -14.05 -6.41
N TYR A 22 5.84 -13.63 -6.37
CA TYR A 22 6.93 -14.41 -6.95
C TYR A 22 7.75 -15.18 -5.91
N GLY A 23 7.38 -15.13 -4.62
CA GLY A 23 8.19 -15.70 -3.56
C GLY A 23 9.54 -14.99 -3.36
N PRO A 24 10.34 -15.42 -2.37
CA PRO A 24 11.61 -14.77 -2.02
C PRO A 24 12.70 -14.95 -3.07
N ASP A 25 12.59 -15.95 -3.93
CA ASP A 25 13.55 -16.26 -5.00
C ASP A 25 13.07 -15.84 -6.40
N GLY A 26 11.87 -15.27 -6.50
CA GLY A 26 11.29 -14.81 -7.77
C GLY A 26 10.70 -15.94 -8.63
N THR A 27 10.52 -17.15 -8.09
CA THR A 27 10.05 -18.33 -8.84
C THR A 27 8.58 -18.71 -8.60
N GLY A 28 7.91 -18.05 -7.65
CA GLY A 28 6.48 -18.19 -7.36
C GLY A 28 5.57 -17.67 -8.48
N SER A 29 4.27 -17.97 -8.40
CA SER A 29 3.27 -17.50 -9.37
C SER A 29 1.90 -17.18 -8.76
N ASP A 30 1.85 -16.81 -7.48
CA ASP A 30 0.56 -16.46 -6.86
C ASP A 30 0.20 -15.01 -7.19
N THR A 31 -0.37 -14.83 -8.39
CA THR A 31 -0.76 -13.52 -8.91
C THR A 31 -1.91 -12.88 -8.11
N ASP A 32 -2.61 -13.64 -7.27
CA ASP A 32 -3.73 -13.14 -6.47
C ASP A 32 -3.27 -12.64 -5.09
N ALA A 33 -2.20 -13.22 -4.52
CA ALA A 33 -1.71 -12.89 -3.17
C ALA A 33 -1.47 -11.38 -2.91
N PRO A 34 -0.89 -10.58 -3.82
CA PRO A 34 -0.72 -9.14 -3.60
C PRO A 34 -2.07 -8.41 -3.54
N ARG A 35 -3.03 -8.80 -4.38
CA ARG A 35 -4.37 -8.22 -4.39
C ARG A 35 -5.09 -8.53 -3.09
N GLU A 36 -5.09 -9.79 -2.66
CA GLU A 36 -5.73 -10.23 -1.42
C GLU A 36 -5.13 -9.52 -0.18
N HIS A 37 -3.82 -9.33 -0.16
CA HIS A 37 -3.15 -8.58 0.90
C HIS A 37 -3.64 -7.12 0.96
N ILE A 38 -3.71 -6.45 -0.19
CA ILE A 38 -4.20 -5.06 -0.28
C ILE A 38 -5.68 -4.98 0.10
N GLU A 39 -6.52 -5.91 -0.35
CA GLU A 39 -7.94 -5.97 0.03
C GLU A 39 -8.10 -6.08 1.55
N GLY A 40 -7.28 -6.89 2.22
CA GLY A 40 -7.23 -6.96 3.68
C GLY A 40 -6.89 -5.62 4.34
N LEU A 41 -5.92 -4.88 3.79
CA LEU A 41 -5.56 -3.54 4.30
C LEU A 41 -6.65 -2.49 4.02
N LEU A 42 -7.39 -2.61 2.92
CA LEU A 42 -8.50 -1.71 2.61
C LEU A 42 -9.65 -1.86 3.62
N VAL A 43 -9.93 -3.08 4.08
CA VAL A 43 -10.90 -3.31 5.18
C VAL A 43 -10.44 -2.60 6.46
N VAL A 44 -9.16 -2.73 6.81
CA VAL A 44 -8.56 -2.07 7.98
C VAL A 44 -8.66 -0.54 7.85
N LEU A 45 -8.40 0.04 6.68
CA LEU A 45 -8.57 1.47 6.41
C LEU A 45 -10.03 1.92 6.51
N ALA A 46 -10.98 1.11 6.05
CA ALA A 46 -12.41 1.43 6.14
C ALA A 46 -12.87 1.52 7.60
N ASP A 47 -12.47 0.55 8.43
CA ASP A 47 -12.78 0.53 9.86
C ASP A 47 -12.13 1.73 10.59
N TRP A 48 -10.86 2.02 10.28
CA TRP A 48 -10.16 3.17 10.86
C TRP A 48 -10.84 4.50 10.47
N ARG A 49 -11.21 4.66 9.20
CA ARG A 49 -11.94 5.84 8.72
C ARG A 49 -13.25 6.03 9.46
N GLN A 50 -14.01 4.96 9.68
CA GLN A 50 -15.26 5.04 10.43
C GLN A 50 -15.01 5.49 11.87
N ALA A 51 -14.00 4.93 12.54
CA ALA A 51 -13.63 5.32 13.90
C ALA A 51 -13.19 6.80 14.01
N LEU A 52 -12.51 7.34 13.00
CA LEU A 52 -12.16 8.77 12.92
C LEU A 52 -13.42 9.64 12.74
N LEU A 53 -14.35 9.23 11.87
CA LEU A 53 -15.59 9.98 11.61
C LEU A 53 -16.52 10.00 12.83
N ASP A 54 -16.55 8.91 13.60
CA ASP A 54 -17.34 8.80 14.83
C ASP A 54 -16.67 9.47 16.04
N GLY A 55 -15.46 10.03 15.86
CA GLY A 55 -14.69 10.67 16.94
C GLY A 55 -14.13 9.69 17.98
N ALA A 56 -14.17 8.38 17.69
CA ALA A 56 -13.57 7.36 18.54
C ALA A 56 -12.03 7.35 18.46
N ARG A 57 -11.45 8.04 17.46
CA ARG A 57 -10.02 8.25 17.27
C ARG A 57 -9.72 9.66 16.75
N ASP A 58 -8.51 10.13 16.95
CA ASP A 58 -7.99 11.45 16.54
C ASP A 58 -6.69 11.38 15.73
N ASP A 59 -6.19 10.18 15.43
CA ASP A 59 -4.92 9.89 14.76
C ASP A 59 -4.99 9.96 13.22
N SER A 60 -5.72 10.95 12.70
CA SER A 60 -5.93 11.15 11.25
C SER A 60 -4.65 11.29 10.42
N GLY A 61 -3.55 11.73 11.04
CA GLY A 61 -2.24 11.81 10.40
C GLY A 61 -1.63 10.44 10.11
N ASP A 62 -1.78 9.49 11.03
CA ASP A 62 -1.31 8.11 10.84
C ASP A 62 -2.16 7.38 9.80
N TYR A 63 -3.48 7.58 9.85
CA TYR A 63 -4.39 7.08 8.82
C TYR A 63 -3.96 7.53 7.42
N ARG A 64 -3.66 8.82 7.24
CA ARG A 64 -3.25 9.35 5.94
C ARG A 64 -1.92 8.77 5.47
N ARG A 65 -0.95 8.63 6.39
CA ARG A 65 0.34 7.99 6.09
C ARG A 65 0.17 6.56 5.61
N CYS A 66 -0.67 5.77 6.28
CA CYS A 66 -0.95 4.38 5.90
C CYS A 66 -1.72 4.28 4.59
N LEU A 67 -2.69 5.17 4.34
CA LEU A 67 -3.40 5.25 3.06
C LEU A 67 -2.45 5.59 1.90
N ASP A 68 -1.55 6.55 2.10
CA ASP A 68 -0.52 6.89 1.12
C ASP A 68 0.43 5.69 0.89
N ALA A 69 0.85 4.99 1.94
CA ALA A 69 1.67 3.79 1.81
C ALA A 69 1.01 2.68 0.97
N VAL A 70 -0.29 2.42 1.18
CA VAL A 70 -1.07 1.48 0.35
C VAL A 70 -1.10 1.93 -1.11
N ARG A 71 -1.36 3.22 -1.36
CA ARG A 71 -1.36 3.77 -2.73
C ARG A 71 -0.01 3.58 -3.42
N GLU A 72 1.07 3.98 -2.76
CA GLU A 72 2.42 3.90 -3.33
C GLU A 72 2.84 2.46 -3.60
N ALA A 73 2.65 1.55 -2.63
CA ALA A 73 2.98 0.14 -2.77
C ALA A 73 2.22 -0.50 -3.94
N TRP A 74 0.90 -0.27 -4.02
CA TRP A 74 0.07 -0.84 -5.06
C TRP A 74 0.41 -0.32 -6.46
N LEU A 75 0.63 0.99 -6.60
CA LEU A 75 1.00 1.58 -7.89
C LEU A 75 2.35 1.04 -8.37
N GLN A 76 3.38 1.09 -7.52
CA GLN A 76 4.70 0.57 -7.89
C GLN A 76 4.66 -0.92 -8.23
N TYR A 77 3.92 -1.72 -7.47
CA TYR A 77 3.73 -3.13 -7.79
C TYR A 77 3.04 -3.31 -9.16
N SER A 78 1.96 -2.58 -9.42
CA SER A 78 1.16 -2.71 -10.65
C SER A 78 1.92 -2.32 -11.93
N PHE A 79 2.93 -1.45 -11.80
CA PHE A 79 3.79 -1.04 -12.91
C PHE A 79 5.12 -1.80 -12.96
N ARG A 80 5.35 -2.77 -12.08
CA ARG A 80 6.55 -3.61 -12.05
C ARG A 80 6.32 -4.91 -12.79
N TRP A 81 7.36 -5.40 -13.45
CA TRP A 81 7.39 -6.75 -14.04
C TRP A 81 8.82 -7.31 -13.96
N VAL A 82 8.96 -8.63 -14.08
CA VAL A 82 10.27 -9.30 -14.09
C VAL A 82 11.11 -8.79 -15.27
N GLY A 83 12.30 -8.25 -14.99
CA GLY A 83 13.19 -7.65 -16.00
C GLY A 83 12.88 -6.18 -16.35
N GLY A 84 11.89 -5.57 -15.70
CA GLY A 84 11.58 -4.15 -15.80
C GLY A 84 12.51 -3.24 -14.99
N PRO A 85 12.48 -1.92 -15.23
CA PRO A 85 13.29 -0.96 -14.47
C PRO A 85 12.81 -0.87 -13.00
N SER A 86 13.74 -0.52 -12.09
CA SER A 86 13.37 -0.11 -10.74
C SER A 86 12.57 1.20 -10.80
N LEU A 87 11.44 1.25 -10.11
CA LEU A 87 10.59 2.43 -10.06
C LEU A 87 11.04 3.37 -8.92
N PRO A 88 11.03 4.70 -9.13
CA PRO A 88 11.43 5.65 -8.10
C PRO A 88 10.42 5.69 -6.95
N TYR A 89 10.90 6.05 -5.75
CA TYR A 89 10.06 6.41 -4.59
C TYR A 89 10.16 7.92 -4.31
N PRO A 90 9.03 8.63 -4.14
CA PRO A 90 7.65 8.16 -4.34
C PRO A 90 7.36 7.87 -5.82
N PHE A 91 6.34 7.04 -6.08
CA PHE A 91 5.86 6.77 -7.43
C PHE A 91 4.96 7.92 -7.89
N ASP A 92 5.52 9.12 -7.90
CA ASP A 92 4.88 10.25 -8.54
C ASP A 92 5.09 10.08 -10.05
N LEU A 93 4.02 9.76 -10.77
CA LEU A 93 3.96 10.08 -12.19
C LEU A 93 4.25 11.57 -12.33
N PRO A 94 5.12 12.02 -13.25
CA PRO A 94 5.42 13.43 -13.40
C PRO A 94 4.09 14.17 -13.55
N ARG A 95 3.75 14.99 -12.55
CA ARG A 95 2.68 15.99 -12.71
C ARG A 95 3.18 16.85 -13.86
N ALA A 96 2.61 16.67 -15.05
CA ALA A 96 2.76 17.67 -16.08
C ALA A 96 2.39 18.99 -15.42
N GLU A 97 3.38 19.87 -15.22
CA GLU A 97 3.08 21.24 -14.84
C GLU A 97 2.07 21.71 -15.87
N VAL A 98 0.86 22.06 -15.40
CA VAL A 98 -0.09 22.75 -16.25
C VAL A 98 0.64 24.03 -16.64
N ALA A 99 1.11 24.08 -17.89
CA ALA A 99 1.82 25.23 -18.41
C ALA A 99 0.95 26.48 -18.19
N PRO A 100 1.55 27.59 -17.73
CA PRO A 100 0.81 28.82 -17.41
C PRO A 100 0.05 29.39 -18.62
#